data_AF-A0ABD6U1P3-F1
#
_entry.id   AF-A0ABD6U1P3-F1
#
_cell.length_a   1.000
_cell.length_b   1.000
_cell.length_c   1.000
_cell.angle_alpha   90.00
_cell.angle_beta   90.00
_cell.angle_gamma   90.00
#
_symmetry.space_group_name_H-M   'P 1'
#
loop_
_entity.id
_entity.type
_entity.pdbx_description
1 polymer ?
#
loop_
_entity_poly.entity_id
_entity_poly.type
_entity_poly.pdbx_seq_one_letter_code
_entity_poly.pdbx_strand_id
1 'polypeptide(L)'
;MLGEMTDSSLVARSRRFMDTPWRTASALQFEAALAKDDGVRFAHYWFYKLDFVLWYEQQADHEFWGNFRFTAKNSVEHISPQNPQATDTNTVSKEWLDRFGNLALVSRSINSEYGNLPFNEKRQRFLNKREYEKRPDSLKLDLIYSNVRWGEAAADAHQSAMVTAFRNHYLRDFNIG
;
A
#
# COMPACT_ATOMS: atom_id res chain seq x y z
N MET A 1 18.52 6.21 7.30
CA MET A 1 18.19 4.78 7.01
C MET A 1 16.71 4.62 6.65
N LEU A 2 15.81 5.42 7.23
CA LEU A 2 14.46 5.61 6.72
C LEU A 2 14.51 6.49 5.46
N GLY A 3 13.91 6.03 4.37
CA GLY A 3 13.63 6.86 3.19
C GLY A 3 14.74 7.06 2.15
N GLU A 4 15.96 6.56 2.34
CA GLU A 4 17.02 6.61 1.32
C GLU A 4 17.05 5.29 0.51
N MET A 5 16.63 5.33 -0.75
CA MET A 5 16.96 4.31 -1.75
C MET A 5 18.34 4.63 -2.32
N THR A 6 19.34 3.86 -1.93
CA THR A 6 20.70 3.94 -2.48
C THR A 6 21.08 2.61 -3.11
N ASP A 7 21.80 2.63 -4.22
CA ASP A 7 22.38 1.42 -4.86
C ASP A 7 23.58 0.85 -4.08
N SER A 8 23.89 1.40 -2.91
CA SER A 8 24.99 0.92 -2.08
C SER A 8 24.66 -0.39 -1.36
N SER A 9 25.68 -1.24 -1.19
CA SER A 9 25.55 -2.54 -0.54
C SER A 9 25.03 -2.43 0.90
N LEU A 10 24.41 -3.51 1.39
CA LEU A 10 23.88 -3.56 2.77
C LEU A 10 24.96 -3.22 3.81
N VAL A 11 26.19 -3.72 3.62
CA VAL A 11 27.34 -3.46 4.50
C VAL A 11 27.73 -1.98 4.52
N ALA A 12 27.75 -1.32 3.36
CA ALA A 12 28.05 0.10 3.29
C ALA A 12 26.95 0.94 3.98
N ARG A 13 25.67 0.54 3.80
CA ARG A 13 24.53 1.21 4.41
C ARG A 13 24.51 1.06 5.93
N SER A 14 24.81 -0.13 6.45
CA SER A 14 24.86 -0.40 7.90
C SER A 14 26.03 0.31 8.55
N ARG A 15 27.24 0.25 7.97
CA ARG A 15 28.41 1.01 8.45
C ARG A 15 28.10 2.49 8.55
N ARG A 16 27.56 3.08 7.47
CA ARG A 16 27.20 4.51 7.43
C ARG A 16 26.13 4.87 8.46
N PHE A 17 25.21 3.96 8.79
CA PHE A 17 24.25 4.16 9.88
C PHE A 17 24.95 4.13 11.24
N MET A 18 25.85 3.20 11.49
CA MET A 18 26.61 3.14 12.75
C MET A 18 27.46 4.40 12.97
N ASP A 19 28.03 4.95 11.90
CA ASP A 19 28.83 6.18 11.97
C ASP A 19 27.95 7.42 12.24
N THR A 20 26.69 7.42 11.77
CA THR A 20 25.75 8.54 11.91
C THR A 20 24.30 8.05 12.12
N PRO A 21 23.97 7.52 13.30
CA PRO A 21 22.71 6.80 13.52
C PRO A 21 21.46 7.68 13.41
N TRP A 22 21.61 8.97 13.69
CA TRP A 22 20.51 9.95 13.69
C TRP A 22 20.53 10.85 12.45
N ARG A 23 21.19 10.44 11.36
CA ARG A 23 21.22 11.27 10.15
C ARG A 23 19.80 11.51 9.63
N THR A 24 19.47 12.77 9.46
CA THR A 24 18.26 13.18 8.74
C THR A 24 18.60 13.09 7.26
N ALA A 25 17.85 12.28 6.51
CA ALA A 25 18.01 12.24 5.05
C ALA A 25 17.69 13.63 4.50
N SER A 26 18.51 14.15 3.59
CA SER A 26 18.31 15.48 3.01
C SER A 26 17.05 15.58 2.13
N ALA A 27 16.51 14.44 1.70
CA ALA A 27 15.24 14.34 1.02
C ALA A 27 14.57 13.00 1.32
N LEU A 28 13.25 13.03 1.44
CA LEU A 28 12.41 11.84 1.46
C LEU A 28 12.36 11.28 0.04
N GLN A 29 12.73 10.02 -0.17
CA GLN A 29 12.76 9.41 -1.52
C GLN A 29 11.64 8.40 -1.75
N PHE A 30 10.57 8.43 -0.94
CA PHE A 30 9.47 7.50 -1.12
C PHE A 30 8.70 7.77 -2.40
N GLU A 31 8.59 9.01 -2.88
CA GLU A 31 7.91 9.33 -4.14
C GLU A 31 8.51 8.56 -5.32
N ALA A 32 9.83 8.60 -5.45
CA ALA A 32 10.53 7.88 -6.52
C ALA A 32 10.37 6.35 -6.38
N ALA A 33 10.25 5.85 -5.16
CA ALA A 33 10.00 4.43 -4.91
C ALA A 33 8.57 4.02 -5.31
N LEU A 34 7.57 4.82 -4.92
CA LEU A 34 6.15 4.53 -5.14
C LEU A 34 5.67 4.83 -6.56
N ALA A 35 6.42 5.61 -7.33
CA ALA A 35 6.15 5.90 -8.74
C ALA A 35 6.55 4.75 -9.70
N LYS A 36 7.17 3.68 -9.19
CA LYS A 36 7.59 2.53 -10.00
C LYS A 36 6.43 1.58 -10.33
N ASP A 37 6.60 0.81 -11.39
CA ASP A 37 5.69 -0.27 -11.80
C ASP A 37 6.30 -1.63 -11.40
N ASP A 38 6.53 -1.84 -10.10
CA ASP A 38 7.28 -3.01 -9.61
C ASP A 38 6.42 -4.23 -9.31
N GLY A 39 5.08 -4.10 -9.30
CA GLY A 39 4.18 -5.24 -9.11
C GLY A 39 4.50 -6.02 -7.83
N VAL A 40 4.62 -7.34 -7.96
CA VAL A 40 5.00 -8.23 -6.83
C VAL A 40 6.43 -8.00 -6.31
N ARG A 41 7.27 -7.24 -7.02
CA ARG A 41 8.65 -6.92 -6.57
C ARG A 41 8.70 -5.69 -5.66
N PHE A 42 7.58 -4.97 -5.48
CA PHE A 42 7.53 -3.85 -4.55
C PHE A 42 7.99 -4.29 -3.16
N ALA A 43 8.89 -3.51 -2.56
CA ALA A 43 9.34 -3.80 -1.21
C ALA A 43 8.16 -3.76 -0.23
N HIS A 44 7.91 -4.87 0.47
CA HIS A 44 6.82 -5.00 1.46
C HIS A 44 6.83 -3.87 2.51
N TYR A 45 8.02 -3.36 2.82
CA TYR A 45 8.24 -2.21 3.69
C TYR A 45 7.29 -1.05 3.38
N TRP A 46 7.10 -0.69 2.10
CA TRP A 46 6.27 0.46 1.74
C TRP A 46 4.79 0.25 2.03
N PHE A 47 4.29 -0.97 1.90
CA PHE A 47 2.91 -1.28 2.27
C PHE A 47 2.70 -1.27 3.78
N TYR A 48 3.63 -1.85 4.55
CA TYR A 48 3.57 -1.79 6.01
C TYR A 48 3.68 -0.36 6.53
N LYS A 49 4.61 0.41 5.98
CA LYS A 49 4.81 1.81 6.36
C LYS A 49 3.60 2.65 5.98
N LEU A 50 2.92 2.33 4.87
CA LEU A 50 1.66 2.99 4.51
C LEU A 50 0.52 2.65 5.48
N ASP A 51 0.28 1.36 5.76
CA ASP A 51 -0.74 0.96 6.75
C ASP A 51 -0.45 1.62 8.11
N PHE A 52 0.82 1.77 8.50
CA PHE A 52 1.22 2.56 9.67
C PHE A 52 0.83 4.04 9.57
N VAL A 53 1.19 4.71 8.47
CA VAL A 53 0.87 6.13 8.27
C VAL A 53 -0.63 6.37 8.30
N LEU A 54 -1.41 5.54 7.60
CA LEU A 54 -2.86 5.61 7.58
C LEU A 54 -3.45 5.42 8.98
N TRP A 55 -3.02 4.38 9.70
CA TRP A 55 -3.49 4.14 11.06
C TRP A 55 -3.14 5.31 11.99
N TYR A 56 -1.89 5.76 11.95
CA TYR A 56 -1.39 6.75 12.87
C TYR A 56 -2.02 8.14 12.66
N GLU A 57 -2.22 8.55 11.40
CA GLU A 57 -2.78 9.87 11.10
C GLU A 57 -4.32 9.89 11.03
N GLN A 58 -4.98 8.78 10.67
CA GLN A 58 -6.39 8.81 10.24
C GLN A 58 -7.28 7.76 10.92
N GLN A 59 -6.80 6.97 11.91
CA GLN A 59 -7.64 5.93 12.52
C GLN A 59 -8.96 6.42 13.15
N ALA A 60 -9.04 7.69 13.54
CA ALA A 60 -10.24 8.26 14.14
C ALA A 60 -11.31 8.60 13.09
N ASP A 61 -10.91 8.80 11.83
CA ASP A 61 -11.79 9.23 10.75
C ASP A 61 -12.47 8.06 10.03
N HIS A 62 -12.04 6.83 10.34
CA HIS A 62 -12.47 5.62 9.66
C HIS A 62 -13.01 4.58 10.64
N GLU A 63 -14.18 4.05 10.30
CA GLU A 63 -14.81 2.99 11.08
C GLU A 63 -13.90 1.75 11.18
N PHE A 64 -13.80 1.21 12.39
CA PHE A 64 -13.01 0.03 12.75
C PHE A 64 -11.48 0.16 12.61
N TRP A 65 -10.93 1.29 12.17
CA TRP A 65 -9.47 1.43 12.05
C TRP A 65 -8.75 1.39 13.41
N GLY A 66 -9.40 1.82 14.49
CA GLY A 66 -8.88 1.63 15.85
C GLY A 66 -8.71 0.15 16.28
N ASN A 67 -9.43 -0.76 15.63
CA ASN A 67 -9.32 -2.21 15.86
C ASN A 67 -8.31 -2.88 14.92
N PHE A 68 -7.68 -2.14 14.01
CA PHE A 68 -6.68 -2.66 13.09
C PHE A 68 -5.51 -3.29 13.83
N ARG A 69 -4.97 -4.38 13.27
CA ARG A 69 -3.82 -5.09 13.82
C ARG A 69 -2.80 -5.32 12.72
N PHE A 70 -1.55 -4.92 13.00
CA PHE A 70 -0.43 -5.29 12.16
C PHE A 70 -0.19 -6.80 12.27
N THR A 71 -0.34 -7.49 11.16
CA THR A 71 -0.12 -8.93 11.03
C THR A 71 0.96 -9.20 9.99
N ALA A 72 1.58 -10.38 10.08
CA ALA A 72 2.58 -10.80 9.11
C ALA A 72 1.89 -11.12 7.76
N LYS A 73 2.05 -10.21 6.81
CA LYS A 73 1.64 -10.28 5.41
C LYS A 73 2.88 -10.45 4.52
N ASN A 74 2.74 -11.23 3.46
CA ASN A 74 3.87 -11.62 2.63
C ASN A 74 3.48 -11.90 1.17
N SER A 75 2.31 -11.41 0.74
CA SER A 75 1.88 -11.47 -0.65
C SER A 75 1.40 -10.11 -1.10
N VAL A 76 1.86 -9.68 -2.28
CA VAL A 76 1.34 -8.49 -2.96
C VAL A 76 0.15 -8.94 -3.81
N GLU A 77 -1.01 -8.38 -3.51
CA GLU A 77 -2.26 -8.62 -4.21
C GLU A 77 -2.51 -7.52 -5.25
N HIS A 78 -2.86 -7.92 -6.47
CA HIS A 78 -3.37 -7.02 -7.50
C HIS A 78 -4.87 -6.84 -7.35
N ILE A 79 -5.34 -5.60 -7.30
CA ILE A 79 -6.77 -5.31 -7.17
C ILE A 79 -7.52 -5.70 -8.45
N SER A 80 -7.07 -5.17 -9.59
CA SER A 80 -7.43 -5.72 -10.90
C SER A 80 -6.74 -7.08 -11.08
N PRO A 81 -7.45 -8.14 -11.48
CA PRO A 81 -6.84 -9.44 -11.73
C PRO A 81 -5.81 -9.35 -12.86
N GLN A 82 -4.72 -10.14 -12.77
CA GLN A 82 -3.68 -10.18 -13.80
C GLN A 82 -4.17 -10.86 -15.09
N ASN A 83 -5.07 -11.83 -14.95
CA ASN A 83 -5.72 -12.54 -16.05
C ASN A 83 -7.24 -12.33 -15.98
N PRO A 84 -7.75 -11.16 -16.39
CA PRO A 84 -9.19 -10.87 -16.34
C PRO A 84 -9.96 -11.73 -17.35
N GLN A 85 -11.22 -12.00 -17.04
CA GLN A 85 -12.17 -12.58 -18.00
C GLN A 85 -12.77 -11.50 -18.89
N ALA A 86 -13.33 -11.90 -20.04
CA ALA A 86 -13.99 -10.98 -20.97
C ALA A 86 -15.18 -10.24 -20.35
N THR A 87 -15.78 -10.80 -19.29
CA THR A 87 -16.89 -10.22 -18.54
C THR A 87 -16.46 -9.24 -17.46
N ASP A 88 -15.16 -9.14 -17.15
CA ASP A 88 -14.65 -8.29 -16.07
C ASP A 88 -14.62 -6.83 -16.52
N THR A 89 -15.34 -5.97 -15.80
CA THR A 89 -15.55 -4.55 -16.17
C THR A 89 -14.81 -3.56 -15.26
N ASN A 90 -14.30 -4.02 -14.12
CA ASN A 90 -13.58 -3.22 -13.13
C ASN A 90 -12.10 -3.56 -13.14
N THR A 91 -11.44 -3.24 -14.24
CA THR A 91 -10.04 -3.61 -14.51
C THR A 91 -9.22 -2.38 -14.89
N VAL A 92 -7.90 -2.51 -14.77
CA VAL A 92 -6.94 -1.53 -15.29
C VAL A 92 -6.16 -2.15 -16.45
N SER A 93 -5.55 -1.32 -17.31
CA SER A 93 -4.68 -1.83 -18.36
C SER A 93 -3.41 -2.49 -17.80
N LYS A 94 -2.64 -3.17 -18.66
CA LYS A 94 -1.37 -3.79 -18.28
C LYS A 94 -0.35 -2.76 -17.77
N GLU A 95 -0.37 -1.55 -18.32
CA GLU A 95 0.50 -0.44 -17.93
C GLU A 95 0.20 0.08 -16.52
N TRP A 96 -1.01 -0.15 -16.02
CA TRP A 96 -1.45 0.25 -14.68
C TRP A 96 -1.45 -0.90 -13.66
N LEU A 97 -1.32 -2.14 -14.13
CA LEU A 97 -1.48 -3.33 -13.31
C LEU A 97 -0.51 -3.36 -12.14
N ASP A 98 0.76 -3.04 -12.40
CA ASP A 98 1.87 -3.15 -11.45
C ASP A 98 2.16 -1.86 -10.66
N ARG A 99 1.26 -0.87 -10.73
CA ARG A 99 1.37 0.40 -10.01
C ARG A 99 0.93 0.30 -8.56
N PHE A 100 1.60 1.00 -7.67
CA PHE A 100 1.31 0.99 -6.22
C PHE A 100 -0.15 1.34 -5.87
N GLY A 101 -0.83 2.13 -6.69
CA GLY A 101 -2.27 2.41 -6.57
C GLY A 101 -3.16 1.17 -6.70
N ASN A 102 -2.78 0.21 -7.54
CA ASN A 102 -3.52 -1.02 -7.86
C ASN A 102 -3.03 -2.25 -7.06
N LEU A 103 -2.14 -2.07 -6.08
CA LEU A 103 -1.56 -3.16 -5.30
C LEU A 103 -1.89 -3.02 -3.82
N ALA A 104 -1.93 -4.12 -3.09
CA ALA A 104 -1.94 -4.09 -1.63
C ALA A 104 -1.15 -5.26 -1.05
N LEU A 105 -0.70 -5.14 0.20
CA LEU A 105 -0.07 -6.27 0.88
C LEU A 105 -1.12 -7.02 1.70
N VAL A 106 -1.15 -8.34 1.55
CA VAL A 106 -2.10 -9.24 2.20
C VAL A 106 -1.41 -10.53 2.70
N SER A 107 -2.13 -11.34 3.46
CA SER A 107 -1.68 -12.70 3.79
C SER A 107 -1.78 -13.62 2.57
N ARG A 108 -0.99 -14.69 2.52
CA ARG A 108 -1.11 -15.69 1.43
C ARG A 108 -2.50 -16.30 1.33
N SER A 109 -3.18 -16.47 2.46
CA SER A 109 -4.54 -17.00 2.49
C SER A 109 -5.51 -16.09 1.74
N ILE A 110 -5.44 -14.78 1.99
CA ILE A 110 -6.30 -13.81 1.29
C ILE A 110 -5.95 -13.77 -0.20
N ASN A 111 -4.66 -13.73 -0.54
CA ASN A 111 -4.23 -13.74 -1.94
C ASN A 111 -4.65 -15.01 -2.68
N SER A 112 -4.63 -16.16 -2.01
CA SER A 112 -5.08 -17.44 -2.57
C SER A 112 -6.60 -17.49 -2.72
N GLU A 113 -7.34 -16.89 -1.79
CA GLU A 113 -8.80 -16.78 -1.86
C GLU A 113 -9.21 -15.84 -3.01
N TYR A 114 -8.50 -14.73 -3.16
CA TYR A 114 -8.77 -13.72 -4.18
C TYR A 114 -8.37 -14.17 -5.58
N GLY A 115 -7.18 -14.74 -5.77
CA GLY A 115 -6.72 -15.23 -7.07
C GLY A 115 -7.01 -14.27 -8.23
N ASN A 116 -7.68 -14.78 -9.27
CA ASN A 116 -8.13 -14.01 -10.43
C ASN A 116 -9.58 -13.50 -10.32
N LEU A 117 -10.17 -13.44 -9.13
CA LEU A 117 -11.52 -12.89 -8.97
C LEU A 117 -11.57 -11.43 -9.47
N PRO A 118 -12.72 -10.96 -9.96
CA PRO A 118 -12.87 -9.56 -10.34
C PRO A 118 -13.01 -8.66 -9.09
N PHE A 119 -12.74 -7.36 -9.26
CA PHE A 119 -12.77 -6.37 -8.19
C PHE A 119 -14.05 -6.43 -7.34
N ASN A 120 -15.23 -6.53 -7.97
CA ASN A 120 -16.52 -6.54 -7.28
C ASN A 120 -16.66 -7.73 -6.32
N GLU A 121 -16.13 -8.90 -6.69
CA GLU A 121 -16.15 -10.09 -5.83
C GLU A 121 -15.15 -9.97 -4.68
N LYS A 122 -13.92 -9.55 -4.97
CA LYS A 122 -12.90 -9.28 -3.94
C LYS A 122 -13.40 -8.26 -2.92
N ARG A 123 -14.02 -7.18 -3.41
CA ARG A 123 -14.67 -6.13 -2.61
C ARG A 123 -15.72 -6.71 -1.69
N GLN A 124 -16.66 -7.51 -2.20
CA GLN A 124 -17.72 -8.05 -1.36
C GLN A 124 -17.18 -8.98 -0.27
N ARG A 125 -16.18 -9.82 -0.58
CA ARG A 125 -15.49 -10.67 0.39
C ARG A 125 -14.81 -9.85 1.48
N PHE A 126 -14.08 -8.81 1.09
CA PHE A 126 -13.42 -7.89 2.03
C PHE A 126 -14.44 -7.23 2.97
N LEU A 127 -15.53 -6.66 2.43
CA LEU A 127 -16.54 -5.97 3.23
C LEU A 127 -17.25 -6.91 4.21
N ASN A 128 -17.61 -8.12 3.78
CA ASN A 128 -18.22 -9.13 4.64
C ASN A 128 -17.28 -9.49 5.80
N LYS A 129 -15.99 -9.72 5.50
CA LYS A 129 -15.01 -10.07 6.52
C LYS A 129 -14.73 -8.91 7.48
N ARG A 130 -14.57 -7.70 6.95
CA ARG A 130 -14.38 -6.47 7.75
C ARG A 130 -15.52 -6.27 8.73
N GLU A 131 -16.75 -6.46 8.27
CA GLU A 131 -17.95 -6.29 9.08
C GLU A 131 -18.08 -7.39 10.14
N TYR A 132 -17.77 -8.64 9.79
CA TYR A 132 -17.76 -9.77 10.72
C TYR A 132 -16.70 -9.61 11.82
N GLU A 133 -15.46 -9.25 11.46
CA GLU A 133 -14.36 -9.11 12.41
C GLU A 133 -14.35 -7.75 13.13
N LYS A 134 -15.17 -6.79 12.68
CA LYS A 134 -15.16 -5.39 13.15
C LYS A 134 -13.77 -4.75 13.10
N ARG A 135 -13.02 -5.08 12.03
CA ARG A 135 -11.71 -4.55 11.66
C ARG A 135 -11.35 -4.91 10.21
N PRO A 136 -10.64 -4.04 9.48
CA PRO A 136 -10.08 -4.39 8.17
C PRO A 136 -8.79 -5.23 8.29
N ASP A 137 -8.53 -6.10 7.31
CA ASP A 137 -7.24 -6.81 7.20
C ASP A 137 -6.10 -5.93 6.68
N SER A 138 -6.42 -4.86 5.94
CA SER A 138 -5.50 -3.84 5.42
C SER A 138 -6.22 -2.51 5.32
N LEU A 139 -5.60 -1.44 5.80
CA LEU A 139 -6.16 -0.09 5.71
C LEU A 139 -6.14 0.41 4.28
N LYS A 140 -5.06 0.10 3.55
CA LYS A 140 -5.00 0.37 2.10
C LYS A 140 -6.14 -0.32 1.34
N LEU A 141 -6.44 -1.59 1.61
CA LEU A 141 -7.58 -2.27 0.98
C LEU A 141 -8.93 -1.65 1.38
N ASP A 142 -9.07 -1.18 2.62
CA ASP A 142 -10.29 -0.52 3.09
C ASP A 142 -10.60 0.73 2.25
N LEU A 143 -9.57 1.54 1.97
CA LEU A 143 -9.68 2.69 1.08
C LEU A 143 -10.01 2.29 -0.35
N ILE A 144 -9.37 1.25 -0.90
CA ILE A 144 -9.65 0.74 -2.25
C ILE A 144 -11.11 0.28 -2.36
N TYR A 145 -11.57 -0.56 -1.45
CA TYR A 145 -12.88 -1.19 -1.50
C TYR A 145 -14.04 -0.29 -1.02
N SER A 146 -13.73 0.89 -0.48
CA SER A 146 -14.71 1.97 -0.35
C SER A 146 -15.25 2.43 -1.71
N ASN A 147 -14.48 2.26 -2.79
CA ASN A 147 -14.92 2.55 -4.16
C ASN A 147 -15.90 1.49 -4.67
N VAL A 148 -16.93 1.92 -5.39
CA VAL A 148 -17.92 1.02 -6.02
C VAL A 148 -17.37 0.45 -7.33
N ARG A 149 -16.54 1.22 -8.03
CA ARG A 149 -15.91 0.85 -9.31
C ARG A 149 -14.40 0.97 -9.21
N TRP A 150 -13.71 0.17 -10.02
CA TRP A 150 -12.26 0.20 -10.10
C TRP A 150 -11.79 0.29 -11.55
N GLY A 151 -10.80 1.14 -11.78
CA GLY A 151 -10.25 1.47 -13.09
C GLY A 151 -9.11 2.45 -12.93
N GLU A 152 -8.47 2.83 -14.02
CA GLU A 152 -7.23 3.61 -14.01
C GLU A 152 -7.36 4.91 -13.23
N ALA A 153 -8.44 5.67 -13.45
CA ALA A 153 -8.68 6.92 -12.73
C ALA A 153 -8.79 6.71 -11.21
N ALA A 154 -9.43 5.63 -10.76
CA ALA A 154 -9.55 5.31 -9.34
C ALA A 154 -8.20 4.83 -8.76
N ALA A 155 -7.46 4.02 -9.49
CA ALA A 155 -6.13 3.56 -9.10
C ALA A 155 -5.13 4.71 -9.00
N ASP A 156 -5.17 5.67 -9.93
CA ASP A 156 -4.34 6.87 -9.94
C ASP A 156 -4.67 7.82 -8.78
N ALA A 157 -5.97 8.09 -8.59
CA ALA A 157 -6.44 8.90 -7.47
C ALA A 157 -6.03 8.27 -6.13
N HIS A 158 -6.17 6.95 -6.01
CA HIS A 158 -5.73 6.22 -4.83
C HIS A 158 -4.20 6.31 -4.64
N GLN A 159 -3.40 6.12 -5.69
CA GLN A 159 -1.94 6.28 -5.59
C GLN A 159 -1.55 7.68 -5.11
N SER A 160 -2.15 8.70 -5.71
CA SER A 160 -1.93 10.11 -5.35
C SER A 160 -2.30 10.39 -3.89
N ALA A 161 -3.41 9.83 -3.41
CA ALA A 161 -3.80 9.93 -2.00
C ALA A 161 -2.78 9.27 -1.07
N MET A 162 -2.22 8.10 -1.43
CA MET A 162 -1.23 7.40 -0.60
C MET A 162 0.11 8.16 -0.53
N VAL A 163 0.55 8.71 -1.66
CA VAL A 163 1.74 9.59 -1.70
C VAL A 163 1.50 10.83 -0.84
N THR A 164 0.30 11.42 -0.89
CA THR A 164 -0.07 12.57 -0.07
C THR A 164 -0.08 12.23 1.43
N ALA A 165 -0.62 11.07 1.82
CA ALA A 165 -0.59 10.61 3.20
C ALA A 165 0.85 10.49 3.73
N PHE A 166 1.76 9.93 2.92
CA PHE A 166 3.19 9.91 3.26
C PHE A 166 3.78 11.31 3.41
N ARG A 167 3.54 12.21 2.44
CA ARG A 167 4.04 13.59 2.50
C ARG A 167 3.60 14.28 3.77
N ASN A 168 2.31 14.21 4.11
CA ASN A 168 1.76 14.85 5.30
C ASN A 168 2.42 14.30 6.58
N HIS A 169 2.53 12.98 6.70
CA HIS A 169 3.18 12.34 7.85
C HIS A 169 4.64 12.79 8.01
N TYR A 170 5.41 12.76 6.92
CA TYR A 170 6.82 13.12 6.98
C TYR A 170 7.07 14.62 7.13
N LEU A 171 6.24 15.49 6.55
CA LEU A 171 6.36 16.94 6.74
C LEU A 171 6.09 17.33 8.20
N ARG A 172 5.09 16.70 8.82
CA ARG A 172 4.72 16.94 10.23
C ARG A 172 5.84 16.52 11.19
N ASP A 173 6.45 15.36 10.95
CA ASP A 173 7.43 14.78 11.87
C ASP A 173 8.87 15.31 11.62
N PHE A 174 9.20 15.80 10.42
CA PHE A 174 10.55 16.27 10.09
C PHE A 174 10.72 17.79 10.04
N ASN A 175 9.66 18.60 10.17
CA ASN A 175 9.72 20.07 10.23
C ASN A 175 10.78 20.65 9.27
N ILE A 176 10.74 20.22 8.01
CA ILE A 176 11.69 20.66 6.97
C ILE A 176 11.21 22.03 6.49
N GLY A 177 11.57 23.07 7.25
CA GLY A 177 11.57 24.47 6.84
C GLY A 177 12.92 24.89 6.29
#